data_AF-D1LYJ2-F1
#
_entry.id   AF-D1LYJ2-F1
#
_cell.length_a   1.000
_cell.length_b   1.000
_cell.length_c   1.000
_cell.angle_alpha   90.00
_cell.angle_beta   90.00
_cell.angle_gamma   90.00
#
_symmetry.space_group_name_H-M   'P 1'
#
loop_
_entity.id
_entity.type
_entity.pdbx_description
1 polymer ?
#
loop_
_entity_poly.entity_id
_entity_poly.type
_entity_poly.pdbx_seq_one_letter_code
_entity_poly.pdbx_strand_id
1 'polypeptide(L)'
;MTKGTSSFGKRRNKTHTLCRRCGRSSYHIQKSKCAQCGYPAAKLRSYHWSVKAKRRKTTGTGRMRHLKIVRRRFRNGFKEGKPTPKKAVASS
;
A
#
# COMPACT_ATOMS: atom_id res chain seq x y z
N MET A 1 13.02 6.74 -40.73
CA MET A 1 12.52 5.94 -39.58
C MET A 1 11.08 5.54 -39.87
N THR A 2 10.81 4.27 -40.19
CA THR A 2 9.44 3.78 -40.37
C THR A 2 8.75 3.56 -39.02
N LYS A 3 7.44 3.80 -38.94
CA LYS A 3 6.62 3.48 -37.78
C LYS A 3 6.33 1.97 -37.76
N GLY A 4 5.88 1.44 -36.62
CA GLY A 4 5.49 0.03 -36.50
C GLY A 4 6.65 -0.91 -36.14
N THR A 5 6.64 -2.11 -36.69
CA THR A 5 7.53 -3.23 -36.32
C THR A 5 9.01 -2.85 -36.30
N SER A 6 9.49 -2.16 -37.33
CA SER A 6 10.88 -1.70 -37.43
C SER A 6 11.31 -0.80 -36.26
N SER A 7 10.39 0.00 -35.72
CA SER A 7 10.63 0.89 -34.59
C SER A 7 10.57 0.18 -33.22
N PHE A 8 9.78 -0.90 -33.11
CA PHE A 8 9.60 -1.61 -31.84
C PHE A 8 10.86 -2.38 -31.41
N GLY A 9 11.63 -2.93 -32.35
CA GLY A 9 12.89 -3.62 -32.06
C GLY A 9 13.93 -2.76 -31.32
N LYS A 10 13.84 -1.42 -31.45
CA LYS A 10 14.74 -0.48 -30.77
C LYS A 10 14.35 -0.18 -29.31
N ARG A 11 13.16 -0.61 -28.84
CA ARG A 11 12.60 -0.23 -27.52
C ARG A 11 13.04 -1.15 -26.37
N ARG A 12 14.36 -1.28 -26.16
CA ARG A 12 14.95 -2.11 -25.09
C ARG A 12 15.10 -1.41 -23.74
N ASN A 13 15.27 -0.09 -23.73
CA ASN A 13 15.51 0.67 -22.50
C ASN A 13 14.22 0.80 -21.66
N LYS A 14 14.35 0.66 -20.34
CA LYS A 14 13.22 0.83 -19.41
C LYS A 14 13.24 2.23 -18.81
N THR A 15 12.11 2.91 -18.89
CA THR A 15 11.91 4.23 -18.27
C THR A 15 11.53 4.14 -16.81
N HIS A 16 10.91 3.02 -16.41
CA HIS A 16 10.36 2.81 -15.07
C HIS A 16 10.90 1.54 -14.42
N THR A 17 11.08 1.59 -13.10
CA THR A 17 11.44 0.46 -12.23
C THR A 17 10.49 0.37 -11.03
N LEU A 18 10.70 -0.65 -10.18
CA LEU A 18 9.91 -0.84 -8.97
C LEU A 18 10.13 0.31 -7.97
N CYS A 19 9.03 0.91 -7.53
CA CYS A 19 9.07 1.93 -6.49
C CYS A 19 9.16 1.31 -5.10
N ARG A 20 10.16 1.71 -4.30
CA ARG A 20 10.35 1.25 -2.91
C ARG A 20 9.14 1.44 -2.00
N ARG A 21 8.34 2.50 -2.21
CA ARG A 21 7.16 2.78 -1.37
C ARG A 21 5.92 1.97 -1.76
N CYS A 22 5.59 1.89 -3.05
CA CYS A 22 4.33 1.30 -3.50
C CYS A 22 4.47 -0.04 -4.22
N GLY A 23 5.70 -0.53 -4.44
CA GLY A 23 5.97 -1.83 -5.05
C GLY A 23 5.59 -1.97 -6.53
N ARG A 24 5.12 -0.89 -7.18
CA ARG A 24 4.74 -0.91 -8.60
C ARG A 24 5.90 -0.47 -9.48
N SER A 25 5.96 -1.01 -10.71
CA SER A 25 6.87 -0.52 -11.76
C SER A 25 6.38 0.83 -12.27
N SER A 26 6.72 1.88 -11.52
CA SER A 26 6.23 3.24 -11.74
C SER A 26 7.25 4.28 -11.30
N TYR A 27 8.41 3.86 -10.81
CA TYR A 27 9.50 4.77 -10.47
C TYR A 27 10.24 5.17 -11.74
N HIS A 28 10.11 6.41 -12.16
CA HIS A 28 10.80 6.91 -13.35
C HIS A 28 12.27 7.16 -13.02
N ILE A 29 13.19 6.51 -13.76
CA ILE A 29 14.63 6.53 -13.47
C ILE A 29 15.20 7.94 -13.62
N GLN A 30 15.03 8.55 -14.80
CA GLN A 30 15.58 9.87 -15.10
C GLN A 30 15.00 11.00 -14.24
N LYS A 31 13.69 10.98 -13.99
CA LYS A 31 12.98 12.02 -13.22
C LYS A 31 13.02 11.77 -11.72
N SER A 32 13.64 10.66 -11.29
CA SER A 32 13.69 10.21 -9.89
C SER A 32 12.36 10.33 -9.16
N LYS A 33 11.25 9.97 -9.81
CA LYS A 33 9.90 10.19 -9.30
C LYS A 33 8.94 9.05 -9.65
N CYS A 34 8.19 8.59 -8.66
CA CYS A 34 7.16 7.58 -8.86
C CYS A 34 5.87 8.19 -9.42
N ALA A 35 5.48 7.73 -10.61
CA ALA A 35 4.25 8.09 -11.27
C ALA A 35 3.01 7.64 -10.49
N GLN A 36 3.08 6.60 -9.64
CA GLN A 36 1.92 6.17 -8.84
C GLN A 36 1.78 6.96 -7.54
N CYS A 37 2.77 6.81 -6.64
CA CYS A 37 2.67 7.29 -5.26
C CYS A 37 3.40 8.61 -4.99
N GLY A 38 4.17 9.12 -5.96
CA GLY A 38 4.89 10.39 -5.83
C GLY A 38 6.23 10.32 -5.10
N TYR A 39 6.70 9.15 -4.66
CA TYR A 39 8.04 8.96 -4.09
C TYR A 39 9.11 9.65 -4.96
N PRO A 40 10.02 10.48 -4.42
CA PRO A 40 10.39 10.63 -3.01
C PRO A 40 9.51 11.54 -2.15
N ALA A 41 8.56 12.31 -2.73
CA ALA A 41 7.75 13.26 -1.98
C ALA A 41 7.09 12.62 -0.74
N ALA A 42 7.07 13.31 0.39
CA ALA A 42 6.55 12.76 1.65
C ALA A 42 5.06 12.38 1.53
N LYS A 43 4.25 13.26 0.94
CA LYS A 43 2.81 13.02 0.73
C LYS A 43 2.57 12.00 -0.39
N LEU A 44 1.61 11.12 -0.16
CA LEU A 44 1.12 10.20 -1.19
C LEU A 44 0.38 10.97 -2.29
N ARG A 45 0.86 10.82 -3.53
CA ARG A 45 0.20 11.40 -4.71
C ARG A 45 -1.21 10.81 -4.84
N SER A 46 -2.24 11.65 -4.88
CA SER A 46 -3.63 11.26 -5.16
C SER A 46 -4.39 12.41 -5.80
N TYR A 47 -5.38 12.11 -6.63
CA TYR A 47 -6.22 13.10 -7.31
C TYR A 47 -7.68 12.67 -7.25
N HIS A 48 -8.59 13.64 -7.30
CA HIS A 48 -10.03 13.41 -7.19
C HIS A 48 -10.67 12.87 -8.46
N TRP A 49 -10.09 13.14 -9.62
CA TRP A 49 -10.60 12.70 -10.92
C TRP A 49 -10.60 11.17 -11.14
N SER A 50 -9.92 10.38 -10.30
CA SER A 50 -9.95 8.91 -10.39
C SER A 50 -10.36 8.24 -9.08
N VAL A 51 -11.65 7.94 -8.97
CA VAL A 51 -12.24 7.19 -7.84
C VAL A 51 -11.60 5.80 -7.74
N LYS A 52 -11.44 5.08 -8.87
CA LYS A 52 -10.82 3.76 -8.90
C LYS A 52 -9.38 3.79 -8.39
N ALA A 53 -8.60 4.84 -8.69
CA ALA A 53 -7.23 4.95 -8.21
C ALA A 53 -7.16 5.17 -6.69
N LYS A 54 -8.11 5.92 -6.10
CA LYS A 54 -8.23 6.07 -4.65
C LYS A 54 -8.57 4.74 -3.98
N ARG A 55 -9.60 4.04 -4.48
CA ARG A 55 -10.08 2.77 -3.91
C ARG A 55 -8.99 1.69 -3.82
N ARG A 56 -8.10 1.58 -4.82
CA ARG A 56 -7.04 0.56 -4.85
C ARG A 56 -5.93 0.74 -3.80
N LYS A 57 -5.87 1.86 -3.10
CA LYS A 57 -4.79 2.18 -2.14
C LYS A 57 -5.30 2.77 -0.81
N THR A 58 -6.61 2.73 -0.59
CA THR A 58 -7.22 3.29 0.61
C THR A 58 -6.86 2.44 1.84
N THR A 59 -7.04 3.00 3.04
CA THR A 59 -6.98 2.22 4.29
C THR A 59 -7.93 1.03 4.19
N GLY A 60 -7.44 -0.17 4.56
CA GLY A 60 -8.19 -1.42 4.35
C GLY A 60 -7.56 -2.38 3.35
N THR A 61 -6.81 -1.90 2.36
CA THR A 61 -6.25 -2.78 1.32
C THR A 61 -5.03 -3.58 1.77
N GLY A 62 -4.36 -3.14 2.83
CA GLY A 62 -3.17 -3.79 3.39
C GLY A 62 -3.47 -4.58 4.66
N ARG A 63 -2.43 -5.09 5.32
CA ARG A 63 -2.55 -5.97 6.51
C ARG A 63 -3.18 -5.29 7.74
N MET A 64 -3.25 -3.95 7.79
CA MET A 64 -3.80 -3.17 8.90
C MET A 64 -3.34 -3.64 10.30
N ARG A 65 -2.03 -3.93 10.47
CA ARG A 65 -1.49 -4.58 11.68
C ARG A 65 -1.93 -3.91 12.98
N HIS A 66 -1.90 -2.58 13.03
CA HIS A 66 -2.34 -1.80 14.19
C HIS A 66 -3.86 -1.63 14.25
N LEU A 67 -4.48 -1.05 13.20
CA LEU A 67 -5.91 -0.72 13.19
C LEU A 67 -6.83 -1.93 13.42
N LYS A 68 -6.44 -3.13 12.94
CA LYS A 68 -7.18 -4.37 13.19
C LYS A 68 -7.29 -4.70 14.69
N ILE A 69 -6.22 -4.45 15.45
CA ILE A 69 -6.18 -4.67 16.90
C ILE A 69 -6.95 -3.56 17.61
N VAL A 70 -6.81 -2.31 17.18
CA VAL A 70 -7.52 -1.15 17.76
C VAL A 70 -9.02 -1.38 17.76
N ARG A 71 -9.61 -1.86 16.65
CA ARG A 71 -11.05 -2.17 16.61
C ARG A 71 -11.49 -3.23 17.62
N ARG A 72 -10.62 -4.19 17.94
CA ARG A 72 -10.89 -5.20 18.97
C ARG A 72 -10.77 -4.60 20.37
N ARG A 73 -9.70 -3.84 20.62
CA ARG A 73 -9.47 -3.13 21.89
C ARG A 73 -10.59 -2.15 22.21
N PHE A 74 -11.07 -1.41 21.20
CA PHE A 74 -12.18 -0.48 21.34
C PHE A 74 -13.44 -1.17 21.89
N ARG A 75 -13.84 -2.31 21.31
CA ARG A 75 -14.98 -3.11 21.81
C ARG A 75 -14.76 -3.65 23.23
N ASN A 76 -13.51 -3.83 23.62
CA ASN A 76 -13.13 -4.29 24.95
C ASN A 76 -12.89 -3.13 25.94
N GLY A 77 -13.16 -1.88 25.55
CA GLY A 77 -13.00 -0.68 26.39
C GLY A 77 -11.55 -0.27 26.63
N PHE A 78 -10.63 -0.61 25.72
CA PHE A 78 -9.20 -0.33 25.83
C PHE A 78 -8.55 -0.79 27.16
N LYS A 79 -9.09 -1.85 27.78
CA LYS A 79 -8.53 -2.41 29.02
C LYS A 79 -7.03 -2.70 28.87
N GLU A 80 -6.27 -2.22 29.84
CA GLU A 80 -4.83 -2.43 29.98
C GLU A 80 -4.57 -3.31 31.21
N GLY A 81 -3.49 -4.10 31.20
CA GLY A 81 -3.12 -4.98 32.32
C GLY A 81 -3.23 -6.48 32.03
N LYS A 82 -3.06 -7.30 33.10
CA LYS A 82 -3.02 -8.76 33.00
C LYS A 82 -4.39 -9.33 32.56
N PRO A 83 -4.42 -10.42 31.78
CA PRO A 83 -5.66 -11.07 31.40
C PRO A 83 -6.45 -11.50 32.64
N THR A 84 -7.78 -11.46 32.55
CA THR A 84 -8.65 -11.98 33.60
C THR A 84 -8.28 -13.44 33.88
N PRO A 85 -8.10 -13.84 35.14
CA PRO A 85 -7.76 -15.22 35.48
C PRO A 85 -8.85 -16.16 34.94
N LYS A 86 -8.45 -17.28 34.34
CA LYS A 86 -9.39 -18.30 33.87
C LYS A 86 -10.13 -18.87 35.08
N LYS A 87 -11.47 -18.87 35.06
CA LYS A 87 -12.26 -19.58 36.07
C LYS A 87 -11.96 -21.08 35.94
N ALA A 88 -11.59 -21.73 37.04
CA ALA A 88 -11.43 -23.19 37.07
C ALA A 88 -12.78 -23.84 36.72
N VAL A 89 -12.77 -24.80 35.81
CA VAL A 89 -13.94 -25.63 35.54
C VAL A 89 -14.11 -26.54 36.75
N ALA A 90 -15.28 -26.53 37.40
CA ALA A 90 -15.55 -27.44 38.49
C ALA A 90 -15.52 -28.87 37.95
N SER A 91 -14.54 -29.65 38.41
CA SER A 91 -14.49 -31.09 38.18
C SER A 91 -15.74 -31.71 38.82
N SER A 92 -16.55 -32.41 38.03
CA SER A 92 -17.60 -33.29 38.55
C SER A 92 -16.99 -34.54 39.16
#